data_AF-A0AAX3YSR0-F1
#
_entry.id   AF-A0AAX3YSR0-F1
#
_cell.length_a   1.000
_cell.length_b   1.000
_cell.length_c   1.000
_cell.angle_alpha   90.00
_cell.angle_beta   90.00
_cell.angle_gamma   90.00
#
_symmetry.space_group_name_H-M   'P 1'
#
loop_
_entity.id
_entity.type
_entity.pdbx_description
1 polymer ?
#
loop_
_entity_poly.entity_id
_entity_poly.type
_entity_poly.pdbx_seq_one_letter_code
_entity_poly.pdbx_strand_id
1 'polypeptide(L)'
;MTTDDTATPGDRRGMCEFPGGCSRPSLDDPKTGRPSKYCGQADPGGPVHNKGNAWKERRRLATVGAGQTPPPAATGDEDGVTAPVSMARATLGVQLEELPRRLSELRVFLEAVTETVTSVTDVEAAAAEVDQAHAEALAKVAEADRLRGDEERRRREAEARASEHQQAREEADAAAEDAYTELARIQTEAAEARAELERIQADATEKIAAAETDASRRIGEAQEEARATIEEIRGRTATEIAEVKAAAAQQVDAAHEAAAEAQLAQTRAETQTAAAHTSAQEAREDVDRLRSELADLRTEARTDREQARADHAAQLAEVRQSASERADALTTALRAAEQTIEELRRQPGDRGAAT
;
A
#
# COMPACT_ATOMS: atom_id res chain seq x y z
N MET A 1 23.31 -47.88 66.08
CA MET A 1 23.22 -49.36 65.98
C MET A 1 23.84 -49.72 64.63
N THR A 2 25.15 -49.99 64.65
CA THR A 2 25.75 -51.35 64.64
C THR A 2 25.64 -51.96 63.24
N THR A 3 26.64 -51.73 62.38
CA THR A 3 27.75 -52.67 62.08
C THR A 3 27.23 -54.03 61.59
N ASP A 4 27.48 -54.35 60.33
CA ASP A 4 28.22 -55.58 60.06
C ASP A 4 28.98 -55.49 58.73
N ASP A 5 30.26 -55.81 58.84
CA ASP A 5 31.32 -55.75 57.84
C ASP A 5 31.77 -57.20 57.66
N THR A 6 31.30 -57.86 56.60
CA THR A 6 31.74 -59.21 56.25
C THR A 6 32.56 -59.18 54.96
N ALA A 7 33.87 -59.21 55.15
CA ALA A 7 34.88 -59.39 54.12
C ALA A 7 34.64 -60.68 53.30
N THR A 8 34.45 -60.53 51.99
CA THR A 8 34.36 -61.62 51.02
C THR A 8 35.77 -61.95 50.48
N PRO A 9 36.14 -63.23 50.23
CA PRO A 9 37.49 -63.61 49.84
C PRO A 9 37.87 -63.00 48.49
N GLY A 10 38.99 -62.28 48.46
CA GLY A 10 39.46 -61.51 47.31
C GLY A 10 39.52 -62.29 46.00
N ASP A 11 38.99 -61.64 44.97
CA ASP A 11 39.03 -62.01 43.56
C ASP A 11 40.48 -62.22 43.09
N ARG A 12 40.90 -63.48 42.88
CA ARG A 12 42.24 -63.83 42.36
C ARG A 12 42.29 -63.86 40.82
N ARG A 13 41.32 -63.27 40.13
CA ARG A 13 41.35 -63.15 38.66
C ARG A 13 42.53 -62.27 38.25
N GLY A 14 43.43 -62.81 37.41
CA GLY A 14 44.62 -62.11 36.90
C GLY A 14 45.92 -62.35 37.68
N MET A 15 45.95 -63.24 38.67
CA MET A 15 47.17 -63.62 39.40
C MET A 15 47.75 -64.95 38.88
N CYS A 16 49.05 -65.14 39.08
CA CYS A 16 49.78 -66.33 38.64
C CYS A 16 49.28 -67.62 39.32
N GLU A 17 48.73 -68.56 38.53
CA GLU A 17 48.20 -69.85 39.02
C GLU A 17 49.30 -70.92 39.26
N PHE A 18 50.55 -70.52 39.56
CA PHE A 18 51.64 -71.47 39.80
C PHE A 18 51.55 -72.10 41.21
N PRO A 19 51.74 -73.44 41.35
CA PRO A 19 51.71 -74.12 42.65
C PRO A 19 52.77 -73.55 43.61
N GLY A 20 52.37 -73.11 44.80
CA GLY A 20 53.28 -72.44 45.76
C GLY A 20 52.83 -71.03 46.17
N GLY A 21 51.73 -70.51 45.62
CA GLY A 21 51.09 -69.28 46.12
C GLY A 21 51.74 -67.99 45.62
N CYS A 22 52.18 -67.95 44.37
CA CYS A 22 52.73 -66.74 43.75
C CYS A 22 51.70 -65.60 43.70
N SER A 23 52.05 -64.43 44.24
CA SER A 23 51.18 -63.24 44.27
C SER A 23 51.44 -62.26 43.10
N ARG A 24 52.24 -62.66 42.10
CA ARG A 24 52.55 -61.82 40.93
C ARG A 24 51.40 -61.90 39.89
N PRO A 25 51.12 -60.81 39.14
CA PRO A 25 50.12 -60.82 38.09
C PRO A 25 50.53 -61.76 36.95
N SER A 26 49.54 -62.33 36.28
CA SER A 26 49.73 -63.19 35.10
C SER A 26 50.10 -62.35 33.87
N LEU A 27 50.96 -62.86 32.99
CA LEU A 27 51.44 -62.09 31.85
C LEU A 27 50.35 -61.96 30.76
N ASP A 28 50.07 -60.74 30.31
CA ASP A 28 49.27 -60.50 29.11
C ASP A 28 50.08 -60.93 27.87
N ASP A 29 49.56 -61.85 27.07
CA ASP A 29 50.18 -62.25 25.81
C ASP A 29 49.60 -61.39 24.67
N PRO A 30 50.35 -60.42 24.13
CA PRO A 30 49.83 -59.51 23.12
C PRO A 30 49.57 -60.17 21.76
N LYS A 31 49.99 -61.44 21.55
CA LYS A 31 49.87 -62.12 20.24
C LYS A 31 48.69 -63.07 20.11
N THR A 32 48.02 -63.46 21.19
CA THR A 32 46.94 -64.47 21.14
C THR A 32 45.61 -64.03 21.77
N GLY A 33 45.51 -62.79 22.26
CA GLY A 33 44.25 -62.17 22.76
C GLY A 33 43.67 -62.81 24.03
N ARG A 34 44.30 -63.86 24.56
CA ARG A 34 43.90 -64.54 25.80
C ARG A 34 45.06 -64.47 26.78
N PRO A 35 44.92 -63.79 27.94
CA PRO A 35 46.02 -63.60 28.88
C PRO A 35 46.57 -64.95 29.35
N SER A 36 47.90 -65.05 29.45
CA SER A 36 48.53 -66.27 29.94
C SER A 36 48.24 -66.43 31.44
N LYS A 37 48.12 -67.67 31.94
CA LYS A 37 47.76 -67.94 33.33
C LYS A 37 48.92 -67.83 34.35
N TYR A 38 50.14 -67.54 33.90
CA TYR A 38 51.35 -67.60 34.71
C TYR A 38 52.21 -66.34 34.49
N CYS A 39 53.05 -65.94 35.45
CA CYS A 39 53.83 -64.70 35.37
C CYS A 39 55.13 -64.82 34.54
N GLY A 40 55.56 -66.02 34.17
CA GLY A 40 56.77 -66.24 33.36
C GLY A 40 58.10 -65.95 34.07
N GLN A 41 58.08 -65.64 35.36
CA GLN A 41 59.30 -65.39 36.16
C GLN A 41 59.70 -66.61 37.00
N ALA A 42 61.00 -66.75 37.28
CA ALA A 42 61.52 -67.74 38.23
C ALA A 42 61.50 -67.20 39.65
N ASP A 43 61.22 -68.06 40.63
CA ASP A 43 61.46 -67.73 42.04
C ASP A 43 62.95 -67.83 42.37
N PRO A 44 63.43 -67.17 43.45
CA PRO A 44 64.83 -67.27 43.87
C PRO A 44 65.22 -68.74 44.15
N GLY A 45 65.95 -69.37 43.22
CA GLY A 45 66.31 -70.79 43.27
C GLY A 45 65.23 -71.77 42.78
N GLY A 46 64.12 -71.30 42.21
CA GLY A 46 62.99 -72.10 41.75
C GLY A 46 62.78 -72.13 40.22
N PRO A 47 61.91 -73.02 39.71
CA PRO A 47 61.59 -73.09 38.28
C PRO A 47 60.79 -71.88 37.80
N VAL A 48 60.92 -71.53 36.52
CA VAL A 48 60.13 -70.48 35.86
C VAL A 48 58.64 -70.82 35.87
N HIS A 49 57.78 -69.86 36.24
CA HIS A 49 56.33 -70.03 36.29
C HIS A 49 55.72 -70.07 34.89
N ASN A 50 55.56 -71.28 34.35
CA ASN A 50 54.91 -71.54 33.07
C ASN A 50 54.09 -72.85 33.14
N LYS A 51 53.28 -73.14 32.10
CA LYS A 51 52.39 -74.31 32.06
C LYS A 51 53.13 -75.64 32.23
N GLY A 52 54.32 -75.79 31.64
CA GLY A 52 55.11 -77.02 31.68
C GLY A 52 55.67 -77.30 33.08
N ASN A 53 56.22 -76.26 33.74
CA ASN A 53 56.75 -76.37 35.09
C ASN A 53 55.64 -76.49 36.13
N ALA A 54 54.49 -75.82 35.93
CA ALA A 54 53.34 -75.94 36.82
C ALA A 54 52.76 -77.37 36.84
N TRP A 55 52.79 -78.08 35.70
CA TRP A 55 52.40 -79.50 35.65
C TRP A 55 53.41 -80.40 36.37
N LYS A 56 54.72 -80.20 36.17
CA LYS A 56 55.77 -80.94 36.87
C LYS A 56 55.70 -80.73 38.40
N GLU A 57 55.47 -79.48 38.83
CA GLU A 57 55.40 -79.14 40.26
C GLU A 57 54.10 -79.66 40.91
N ARG A 58 52.96 -79.62 40.22
CA ARG A 58 51.73 -80.31 40.67
C ARG A 58 51.94 -81.82 40.83
N ARG A 59 52.67 -82.44 39.89
CA ARG A 59 52.97 -83.88 39.95
C ARG A 59 53.94 -84.19 41.10
N ARG A 60 54.95 -83.34 41.33
CA ARG A 60 55.85 -83.45 42.49
C ARG A 60 55.07 -83.33 43.80
N LEU A 61 54.21 -82.33 43.95
CA LEU A 61 53.36 -82.13 45.12
C LEU A 61 52.34 -83.27 45.32
N ALA A 62 51.78 -83.82 44.23
CA ALA A 62 50.92 -85.00 44.29
C ALA A 62 51.69 -86.27 44.74
N THR A 63 52.96 -86.39 44.36
CA THR A 63 53.82 -87.52 44.77
C THR A 63 54.29 -87.38 46.22
N VAL A 64 54.56 -86.15 46.68
CA VAL A 64 54.94 -85.85 48.08
C VAL A 64 53.74 -85.88 49.03
N GLY A 65 52.53 -85.53 48.57
CA GLY A 65 51.28 -85.61 49.34
C GLY A 65 50.65 -86.99 49.44
N ALA A 66 51.05 -87.95 48.58
CA ALA A 66 50.52 -89.30 48.54
C ALA A 66 51.39 -90.37 49.24
N GLY A 67 52.52 -90.00 49.85
CA GLY A 67 53.36 -90.92 50.63
C GLY A 67 53.87 -92.14 49.86
N GLN A 68 54.02 -92.05 48.53
CA GLN A 68 54.46 -93.15 47.67
C GLN A 68 55.92 -93.02 47.26
N THR A 69 56.71 -94.02 47.65
CA THR A 69 58.10 -94.26 47.27
C THR A 69 58.21 -94.49 45.76
N PRO A 70 59.19 -93.90 45.03
CA PRO A 70 59.32 -94.08 43.59
C PRO A 70 59.85 -95.48 43.23
N PRO A 71 59.33 -96.15 42.18
CA PRO A 71 59.91 -97.39 41.67
C PRO A 71 61.19 -97.13 40.85
N PRO A 72 62.18 -98.05 40.90
CA PRO A 72 63.51 -97.86 40.35
C PRO A 72 63.57 -98.05 38.82
N ALA A 73 64.53 -97.37 38.22
CA ALA A 73 65.07 -97.68 36.90
C ALA A 73 65.72 -99.07 36.92
N ALA A 74 65.40 -99.90 35.93
CA ALA A 74 66.09 -101.17 35.70
C ALA A 74 67.15 -100.98 34.61
N THR A 75 68.42 -101.07 35.01
CA THR A 75 69.59 -101.25 34.16
C THR A 75 70.32 -102.52 34.61
N GLY A 76 70.73 -103.35 33.64
CA GLY A 76 71.73 -104.42 33.80
C GLY A 76 71.24 -105.70 34.51
N ASP A 77 71.89 -106.85 34.40
CA ASP A 77 73.07 -107.26 33.63
C ASP A 77 73.30 -108.78 33.90
N GLU A 78 74.07 -109.40 33.02
CA GLU A 78 75.02 -110.54 33.20
C GLU A 78 74.61 -111.99 33.61
N ASP A 79 75.33 -112.87 32.90
CA ASP A 79 76.13 -114.01 33.37
C ASP A 79 75.57 -115.43 33.50
N GLY A 80 76.28 -116.33 32.83
CA GLY A 80 76.01 -117.74 32.76
C GLY A 80 76.57 -118.54 33.94
N VAL A 81 76.00 -119.73 34.14
CA VAL A 81 76.68 -120.84 34.79
C VAL A 81 76.18 -122.14 34.14
N THR A 82 77.14 -122.99 33.80
CA THR A 82 77.04 -124.38 33.33
C THR A 82 76.34 -125.30 34.34
N ALA A 83 75.38 -126.10 33.87
CA ALA A 83 74.73 -127.18 34.64
C ALA A 83 74.34 -128.38 33.72
N PRO A 84 74.21 -129.62 34.23
CA PRO A 84 74.61 -130.85 33.52
C PRO A 84 73.66 -131.37 32.43
N VAL A 85 74.21 -132.17 31.51
CA VAL A 85 73.61 -132.80 30.30
C VAL A 85 72.45 -133.78 30.57
N SER A 86 71.96 -133.87 31.81
CA SER A 86 70.77 -134.64 32.19
C SER A 86 69.46 -133.87 31.99
N MET A 87 69.48 -132.53 31.90
CA MET A 87 68.27 -131.74 31.59
C MET A 87 67.92 -131.73 30.10
N ALA A 88 68.90 -131.85 29.19
CA ALA A 88 68.67 -131.81 27.74
C ALA A 88 67.85 -132.99 27.17
N ARG A 89 67.85 -134.16 27.83
CA ARG A 89 66.97 -135.29 27.47
C ARG A 89 65.54 -135.14 28.01
N ALA A 90 65.37 -134.51 29.17
CA ALA A 90 64.05 -134.15 29.67
C ALA A 90 63.40 -133.08 28.78
N THR A 91 64.19 -132.12 28.26
CA THR A 91 63.69 -131.10 27.33
C THR A 91 63.26 -131.69 25.98
N LEU A 92 63.91 -132.74 25.47
CA LEU A 92 63.53 -133.38 24.20
C LEU A 92 62.22 -134.20 24.30
N GLY A 93 61.98 -134.86 25.45
CA GLY A 93 60.72 -135.54 25.72
C GLY A 93 59.55 -134.57 25.80
N VAL A 94 59.75 -133.44 26.50
CA VAL A 94 58.78 -132.33 26.55
C VAL A 94 58.53 -131.75 25.16
N GLN A 95 59.55 -131.62 24.30
CA GLN A 95 59.34 -131.11 22.95
C GLN A 95 58.57 -132.06 22.01
N LEU A 96 58.62 -133.38 22.24
CA LEU A 96 57.84 -134.34 21.46
C LEU A 96 56.38 -134.48 21.96
N GLU A 97 56.14 -134.37 23.27
CA GLU A 97 54.78 -134.27 23.83
C GLU A 97 54.08 -132.95 23.45
N GLU A 98 54.85 -131.88 23.24
CA GLU A 98 54.31 -130.57 22.86
C GLU A 98 54.04 -130.45 21.35
N LEU A 99 54.55 -131.38 20.53
CA LEU A 99 54.39 -131.34 19.07
C LEU A 99 52.92 -131.38 18.60
N PRO A 100 52.04 -132.25 19.15
CA PRO A 100 50.61 -132.24 18.82
C PRO A 100 49.90 -130.94 19.23
N ARG A 101 50.35 -130.32 20.33
CA ARG A 101 49.86 -129.02 20.80
C ARG A 101 50.27 -127.91 19.83
N ARG A 102 51.53 -127.90 19.38
CA ARG A 102 52.04 -126.98 18.36
C ARG A 102 51.36 -127.17 16.99
N LEU A 103 51.04 -128.40 16.61
CA LEU A 103 50.29 -128.69 15.39
C LEU A 103 48.83 -128.24 15.48
N SER A 104 48.21 -128.34 16.66
CA SER A 104 46.88 -127.78 16.92
C SER A 104 46.90 -126.25 16.86
N GLU A 105 47.91 -125.61 17.46
CA GLU A 105 48.13 -124.16 17.35
C GLU A 105 48.33 -123.72 15.90
N LEU A 106 49.11 -124.46 15.12
CA LEU A 106 49.30 -124.19 13.69
C LEU A 106 47.99 -124.35 12.91
N ARG A 107 47.17 -125.36 13.24
CA ARG A 107 45.85 -125.51 12.61
C ARG A 107 44.94 -124.33 12.93
N VAL A 108 44.84 -123.93 14.20
CA VAL A 108 44.05 -122.75 14.62
C VAL A 108 44.56 -121.49 13.94
N PHE A 109 45.88 -121.32 13.84
CA PHE A 109 46.48 -120.21 13.11
C PHE A 109 46.12 -120.24 11.62
N LEU A 110 46.21 -121.41 10.96
CA LEU A 110 45.84 -121.55 9.56
C LEU A 110 44.34 -121.32 9.34
N GLU A 111 43.48 -121.77 10.26
CA GLU A 111 42.03 -121.48 10.23
C GLU A 111 41.77 -119.97 10.38
N ALA A 112 42.44 -119.29 11.32
CA ALA A 112 42.37 -117.84 11.49
C ALA A 112 42.93 -117.08 10.27
N VAL A 113 44.00 -117.58 9.64
CA VAL A 113 44.54 -117.04 8.40
C VAL A 113 43.55 -117.25 7.26
N THR A 114 42.91 -118.40 7.14
CA THR A 114 41.88 -118.62 6.12
C THR A 114 40.64 -117.75 6.35
N GLU A 115 40.20 -117.55 7.59
CA GLU A 115 39.09 -116.66 7.93
C GLU A 115 39.45 -115.19 7.62
N THR A 116 40.67 -114.77 7.95
CA THR A 116 41.19 -113.45 7.60
C THR A 116 41.33 -113.29 6.09
N VAL A 117 41.83 -114.30 5.38
CA VAL A 117 41.92 -114.28 3.91
C VAL A 117 40.53 -114.24 3.31
N THR A 118 39.57 -115.06 3.75
CA THR A 118 38.18 -115.04 3.28
C THR A 118 37.53 -113.68 3.51
N SER A 119 37.72 -113.07 4.69
CA SER A 119 37.24 -111.73 5.01
C SER A 119 37.91 -110.63 4.16
N VAL A 120 39.22 -110.74 3.89
CA VAL A 120 39.97 -109.79 3.05
C VAL A 120 39.69 -110.00 1.55
N THR A 121 39.34 -111.21 1.15
CA THR A 121 38.94 -111.55 -0.23
C THR A 121 37.43 -111.47 -0.45
N ASP A 122 36.65 -111.03 0.55
CA ASP A 122 35.24 -110.70 0.39
C ASP A 122 35.12 -109.37 -0.37
N VAL A 123 35.36 -109.48 -1.68
CA VAL A 123 35.26 -108.38 -2.64
C VAL A 123 33.85 -107.79 -2.63
N GLU A 124 32.82 -108.57 -2.29
CA GLU A 124 31.44 -108.10 -2.22
C GLU A 124 31.21 -107.20 -0.99
N ALA A 125 31.74 -107.58 0.19
CA ALA A 125 31.69 -106.72 1.38
C ALA A 125 32.48 -105.42 1.20
N ALA A 126 33.69 -105.49 0.64
CA ALA A 126 34.50 -104.30 0.35
C ALA A 126 33.84 -103.40 -0.70
N ALA A 127 33.19 -103.98 -1.72
CA ALA A 127 32.41 -103.21 -2.71
C ALA A 127 31.20 -102.52 -2.05
N ALA A 128 30.48 -103.20 -1.14
CA ALA A 128 29.37 -102.61 -0.42
C ALA A 128 29.78 -101.43 0.48
N GLU A 129 30.94 -101.53 1.16
CA GLU A 129 31.50 -100.42 1.95
C GLU A 129 31.92 -99.23 1.08
N VAL A 130 32.54 -99.50 -0.08
CA VAL A 130 32.90 -98.45 -1.06
C VAL A 130 31.65 -97.78 -1.61
N ASP A 131 30.62 -98.55 -1.97
CA ASP A 131 29.36 -98.02 -2.46
C ASP A 131 28.63 -97.20 -1.39
N GLN A 132 28.64 -97.65 -0.14
CA GLN A 132 28.11 -96.87 0.99
C GLN A 132 28.90 -95.57 1.19
N ALA A 133 30.23 -95.64 1.24
CA ALA A 133 31.08 -94.46 1.38
C ALA A 133 30.90 -93.47 0.21
N HIS A 134 30.73 -93.99 -1.01
CA HIS A 134 30.43 -93.20 -2.19
C HIS A 134 29.05 -92.54 -2.09
N ALA A 135 28.02 -93.28 -1.67
CA ALA A 135 26.67 -92.74 -1.44
C ALA A 135 26.67 -91.65 -0.36
N GLU A 136 27.38 -91.85 0.74
CA GLU A 136 27.55 -90.85 1.80
C GLU A 136 28.32 -89.60 1.31
N ALA A 137 29.37 -89.80 0.50
CA ALA A 137 30.11 -88.69 -0.09
C ALA A 137 29.24 -87.88 -1.06
N LEU A 138 28.47 -88.54 -1.93
CA LEU A 138 27.50 -87.88 -2.81
C LEU A 138 26.43 -87.14 -2.02
N ALA A 139 25.92 -87.72 -0.92
CA ALA A 139 24.94 -87.05 -0.05
C ALA A 139 25.52 -85.79 0.61
N LYS A 140 26.77 -85.84 1.10
CA LYS A 140 27.46 -84.66 1.66
C LYS A 140 27.72 -83.59 0.61
N VAL A 141 28.10 -83.96 -0.61
CA VAL A 141 28.27 -83.02 -1.73
C VAL A 141 26.93 -82.38 -2.08
N ALA A 142 25.85 -83.15 -2.19
CA ALA A 142 24.52 -82.64 -2.46
C ALA A 142 24.02 -81.68 -1.36
N GLU A 143 24.28 -81.99 -0.09
CA GLU A 143 23.96 -81.10 1.03
C GLU A 143 24.80 -79.82 0.99
N ALA A 144 26.10 -79.91 0.73
CA ALA A 144 26.99 -78.76 0.61
C ALA A 144 26.58 -77.85 -0.56
N ASP A 145 26.21 -78.43 -1.71
CA ASP A 145 25.71 -77.69 -2.87
C ASP A 145 24.38 -77.00 -2.57
N ARG A 146 23.47 -77.65 -1.83
CA ARG A 146 22.22 -77.03 -1.37
C ARG A 146 22.50 -75.85 -0.45
N LEU A 147 23.35 -76.02 0.56
CA LEU A 147 23.73 -74.95 1.48
C LEU A 147 24.39 -73.77 0.75
N ARG A 148 25.32 -74.05 -0.19
CA ARG A 148 25.94 -73.01 -1.03
C ARG A 148 24.88 -72.26 -1.84
N GLY A 149 23.95 -72.98 -2.46
CA GLY A 149 22.85 -72.39 -3.22
C GLY A 149 21.93 -71.53 -2.35
N ASP A 150 21.65 -71.94 -1.11
CA ASP A 150 20.85 -71.18 -0.15
C ASP A 150 21.55 -69.88 0.28
N GLU A 151 22.85 -69.94 0.58
CA GLU A 151 23.64 -68.74 0.92
C GLU A 151 23.79 -67.78 -0.27
N GLU A 152 23.99 -68.28 -1.49
CA GLU A 152 24.03 -67.45 -2.68
C GLU A 152 22.69 -66.72 -2.92
N ARG A 153 21.55 -67.39 -2.69
CA ARG A 153 20.23 -66.73 -2.78
C ARG A 153 20.08 -65.66 -1.70
N ARG A 154 20.41 -65.96 -0.44
CA ARG A 154 20.37 -64.96 0.64
C ARG A 154 21.27 -63.76 0.36
N ARG A 155 22.47 -64.00 -0.20
CA ARG A 155 23.39 -62.91 -0.60
C ARG A 155 22.76 -62.04 -1.68
N ARG A 156 22.22 -62.63 -2.76
CA ARG A 156 21.57 -61.88 -3.84
C ARG A 156 20.35 -61.10 -3.34
N GLU A 157 19.55 -61.67 -2.46
CA GLU A 157 18.40 -60.97 -1.86
C GLU A 157 18.84 -59.81 -0.96
N ALA A 158 19.92 -59.99 -0.19
CA ALA A 158 20.49 -58.91 0.63
C ALA A 158 21.08 -57.79 -0.23
N GLU A 159 21.79 -58.13 -1.31
CA GLU A 159 22.32 -57.18 -2.31
C GLU A 159 21.17 -56.43 -3.01
N ALA A 160 20.10 -57.12 -3.40
CA ALA A 160 18.92 -56.50 -4.00
C ALA A 160 18.25 -55.50 -3.05
N ARG A 161 18.00 -55.88 -1.79
CA ARG A 161 17.45 -54.96 -0.78
C ARG A 161 18.36 -53.78 -0.50
N ALA A 162 19.68 -53.98 -0.46
CA ALA A 162 20.64 -52.89 -0.28
C ALA A 162 20.60 -51.91 -1.46
N SER A 163 20.53 -52.42 -2.69
CA SER A 163 20.38 -51.61 -3.91
C SER A 163 19.06 -50.83 -3.91
N GLU A 164 17.94 -51.45 -3.53
CA GLU A 164 16.63 -50.78 -3.43
C GLU A 164 16.66 -49.66 -2.39
N HIS A 165 17.24 -49.90 -1.21
CA HIS A 165 17.39 -48.86 -0.18
C HIS A 165 18.32 -47.73 -0.62
N GLN A 166 19.37 -48.02 -1.37
CA GLN A 166 20.24 -47.00 -1.93
C GLN A 166 19.48 -46.14 -2.95
N GLN A 167 18.76 -46.76 -3.89
CA GLN A 167 17.94 -46.04 -4.87
C GLN A 167 16.88 -45.16 -4.18
N ALA A 168 16.17 -45.69 -3.19
CA ALA A 168 15.17 -44.92 -2.45
C ALA A 168 15.77 -43.71 -1.71
N ARG A 169 17.02 -43.82 -1.24
CA ARG A 169 17.74 -42.68 -0.62
C ARG A 169 18.15 -41.66 -1.67
N GLU A 170 18.69 -42.09 -2.80
CA GLU A 170 19.07 -41.20 -3.91
C GLU A 170 17.85 -40.45 -4.47
N GLU A 171 16.69 -41.12 -4.59
CA GLU A 171 15.42 -40.50 -4.99
C GLU A 171 14.92 -39.50 -3.94
N ALA A 172 15.02 -39.83 -2.64
CA ALA A 172 14.62 -38.92 -1.57
C ALA A 172 15.52 -37.68 -1.49
N ASP A 173 16.83 -37.85 -1.67
CA ASP A 173 17.80 -36.75 -1.69
C ASP A 173 17.56 -35.86 -2.91
N ALA A 174 17.30 -36.43 -4.10
CA ALA A 174 16.94 -35.67 -5.30
C ALA A 174 15.65 -34.87 -5.11
N ALA A 175 14.60 -35.47 -4.54
CA ALA A 175 13.34 -34.79 -4.26
C ALA A 175 13.51 -33.65 -3.24
N ALA A 176 14.42 -33.80 -2.26
CA ALA A 176 14.73 -32.75 -1.29
C ALA A 176 15.45 -31.56 -1.96
N GLU A 177 16.43 -31.81 -2.83
CA GLU A 177 17.13 -30.77 -3.58
C GLU A 177 16.19 -30.00 -4.53
N ASP A 178 15.30 -30.70 -5.21
CA ASP A 178 14.26 -30.08 -6.04
C ASP A 178 13.33 -29.19 -5.21
N ALA A 179 12.91 -29.66 -4.03
CA ALA A 179 12.07 -28.88 -3.13
C ALA A 179 12.78 -27.63 -2.58
N TYR A 180 14.08 -27.72 -2.26
CA TYR A 180 14.87 -26.57 -1.83
C TYR A 180 15.06 -25.54 -2.95
N THR A 181 15.31 -26.02 -4.17
CA THR A 181 15.44 -25.16 -5.36
C THR A 181 14.14 -24.42 -5.63
N GLU A 182 13.01 -25.12 -5.55
CA GLU A 182 11.69 -24.52 -5.75
C GLU A 182 11.34 -23.51 -4.64
N LEU A 183 11.66 -23.83 -3.38
CA LEU A 183 11.47 -22.90 -2.27
C LEU A 183 12.31 -21.63 -2.45
N ALA A 184 13.57 -21.76 -2.90
CA ALA A 184 14.43 -20.62 -3.17
C ALA A 184 13.89 -19.75 -4.32
N ARG A 185 13.32 -20.38 -5.38
CA ARG A 185 12.65 -19.68 -6.48
C ARG A 185 11.44 -18.89 -5.97
N ILE A 186 10.56 -19.52 -5.20
CA ILE A 186 9.36 -18.87 -4.63
C ILE A 186 9.74 -17.71 -3.71
N GLN A 187 10.78 -17.87 -2.89
CA GLN A 187 11.26 -16.80 -2.01
C GLN A 187 11.79 -15.60 -2.79
N THR A 188 12.52 -15.85 -3.88
CA THR A 188 13.02 -14.81 -4.78
C THR A 188 11.86 -14.05 -5.45
N GLU A 189 10.91 -14.78 -6.03
CA GLU A 189 9.71 -14.19 -6.65
C GLU A 189 8.86 -13.39 -5.64
N ALA A 190 8.72 -13.89 -4.41
CA ALA A 190 8.01 -13.18 -3.35
C ALA A 190 8.75 -11.90 -2.93
N ALA A 191 10.08 -11.91 -2.89
CA ALA A 191 10.88 -10.72 -2.60
C ALA A 191 10.76 -9.67 -3.73
N GLU A 192 10.84 -10.11 -4.98
CA GLU A 192 10.66 -9.25 -6.16
C GLU A 192 9.26 -8.63 -6.22
N ALA A 193 8.21 -9.43 -5.97
CA ALA A 193 6.84 -8.95 -5.92
C ALA A 193 6.62 -7.91 -4.80
N ARG A 194 7.23 -8.11 -3.63
CA ARG A 194 7.19 -7.12 -2.53
C ARG A 194 7.89 -5.82 -2.93
N ALA A 195 9.07 -5.91 -3.55
CA ALA A 195 9.80 -4.73 -4.02
C ALA A 195 9.05 -3.97 -5.13
N GLU A 196 8.33 -4.67 -6.01
CA GLU A 196 7.44 -4.04 -7.00
C GLU A 196 6.27 -3.33 -6.31
N LEU A 197 5.61 -3.97 -5.34
CA LEU A 197 4.50 -3.36 -4.60
C LEU A 197 4.95 -2.10 -3.84
N GLU A 198 6.13 -2.14 -3.20
CA GLU A 198 6.71 -0.98 -2.53
C GLU A 198 6.99 0.17 -3.52
N ARG A 199 7.51 -0.14 -4.72
CA ARG A 199 7.70 0.86 -5.78
C ARG A 199 6.38 1.46 -6.26
N ILE A 200 5.36 0.64 -6.51
CA ILE A 200 4.03 1.11 -6.93
C ILE A 200 3.41 1.99 -5.83
N GLN A 201 3.55 1.62 -4.56
CA GLN A 201 3.04 2.41 -3.44
C GLN A 201 3.76 3.76 -3.31
N ALA A 202 5.08 3.78 -3.48
CA ALA A 202 5.87 5.01 -3.46
C ALA A 202 5.47 5.96 -4.61
N ASP A 203 5.39 5.45 -5.84
CA ASP A 203 4.95 6.21 -7.02
C ASP A 203 3.51 6.73 -6.88
N ALA A 204 2.60 5.90 -6.35
CA ALA A 204 1.23 6.32 -6.08
C ALA A 204 1.16 7.44 -5.04
N THR A 205 1.94 7.34 -3.96
CA THR A 205 2.03 8.37 -2.91
C THR A 205 2.57 9.68 -3.46
N GLU A 206 3.63 9.62 -4.28
CA GLU A 206 4.20 10.79 -4.96
C GLU A 206 3.19 11.45 -5.89
N LYS A 207 2.49 10.68 -6.72
CA LYS A 207 1.46 11.18 -7.64
C LYS A 207 0.29 11.83 -6.90
N ILE A 208 -0.16 11.24 -5.79
CA ILE A 208 -1.22 11.82 -4.96
C ILE A 208 -0.74 13.15 -4.36
N ALA A 209 0.44 13.20 -3.77
CA ALA A 209 0.99 14.43 -3.18
C ALA A 209 1.18 15.55 -4.23
N ALA A 210 1.64 15.20 -5.44
CA ALA A 210 1.76 16.12 -6.56
C ALA A 210 0.39 16.65 -7.01
N ALA A 211 -0.60 15.78 -7.14
CA ALA A 211 -1.97 16.16 -7.50
C ALA A 211 -2.63 17.06 -6.45
N GLU A 212 -2.44 16.79 -5.16
CA GLU A 212 -2.95 17.62 -4.06
C GLU A 212 -2.30 19.01 -4.05
N THR A 213 -1.00 19.08 -4.31
CA THR A 213 -0.26 20.34 -4.42
C THR A 213 -0.76 21.16 -5.63
N ASP A 214 -0.93 20.53 -6.79
CA ASP A 214 -1.46 21.19 -7.99
C ASP A 214 -2.90 21.68 -7.77
N ALA A 215 -3.77 20.84 -7.19
CA ALA A 215 -5.14 21.21 -6.87
C ALA A 215 -5.20 22.40 -5.92
N SER A 216 -4.38 22.39 -4.86
CA SER A 216 -4.30 23.50 -3.89
C SER A 216 -3.84 24.80 -4.55
N ARG A 217 -2.84 24.72 -5.44
CA ARG A 217 -2.36 25.86 -6.23
C ARG A 217 -3.47 26.43 -7.12
N ARG A 218 -4.18 25.58 -7.87
CA ARG A 218 -5.26 26.00 -8.77
C ARG A 218 -6.44 26.61 -8.02
N ILE A 219 -6.77 26.08 -6.83
CA ILE A 219 -7.79 26.67 -5.95
C ILE A 219 -7.34 28.06 -5.48
N GLY A 220 -6.08 28.22 -5.06
CA GLY A 220 -5.53 29.51 -4.66
C GLY A 220 -5.56 30.54 -5.80
N GLU A 221 -5.12 30.15 -6.99
CA GLU A 221 -5.17 31.01 -8.20
C GLU A 221 -6.60 31.44 -8.54
N ALA A 222 -7.54 30.49 -8.56
CA ALA A 222 -8.95 30.79 -8.84
C ALA A 222 -9.58 31.71 -7.76
N GLN A 223 -9.18 31.57 -6.50
CA GLN A 223 -9.64 32.44 -5.43
C GLN A 223 -9.10 33.87 -5.57
N GLU A 224 -7.84 34.05 -5.93
CA GLU A 224 -7.25 35.36 -6.17
C GLU A 224 -7.85 36.03 -7.41
N GLU A 225 -8.06 35.28 -8.50
CA GLU A 225 -8.74 35.78 -9.71
C GLU A 225 -10.19 36.21 -9.40
N ALA A 226 -10.93 35.40 -8.64
CA ALA A 226 -12.28 35.74 -8.21
C ALA A 226 -12.30 37.02 -7.33
N ARG A 227 -11.34 37.17 -6.41
CA ARG A 227 -11.20 38.38 -5.59
C ARG A 227 -10.92 39.61 -6.44
N ALA A 228 -9.99 39.51 -7.38
CA ALA A 228 -9.65 40.59 -8.31
C ALA A 228 -10.86 41.01 -9.16
N THR A 229 -11.59 40.03 -9.70
CA THR A 229 -12.80 40.28 -10.50
C THR A 229 -13.90 40.96 -9.68
N ILE A 230 -14.11 40.52 -8.43
CA ILE A 230 -15.09 41.13 -7.53
C ILE A 230 -14.71 42.60 -7.25
N GLU A 231 -13.43 42.87 -7.01
CA GLU A 231 -12.96 44.23 -6.73
C GLU A 231 -13.08 45.14 -7.97
N GLU A 232 -12.75 44.63 -9.15
CA GLU A 232 -12.96 45.35 -10.41
C GLU A 232 -14.44 45.69 -10.64
N ILE A 233 -15.34 44.71 -10.46
CA ILE A 233 -16.78 44.93 -10.59
C ILE A 233 -17.25 45.98 -9.58
N ARG A 234 -16.82 45.89 -8.32
CA ARG A 234 -17.17 46.89 -7.29
C ARG A 234 -16.69 48.28 -7.67
N GLY A 235 -15.44 48.41 -8.14
CA GLY A 235 -14.88 49.68 -8.60
C GLY A 235 -15.68 50.26 -9.77
N ARG A 236 -15.95 49.46 -10.80
CA ARG A 236 -16.76 49.88 -11.95
C ARG A 236 -18.17 50.29 -11.55
N THR A 237 -18.85 49.48 -10.74
CA THR A 237 -20.20 49.79 -10.26
C THR A 237 -20.22 51.05 -9.38
N ALA A 238 -19.20 51.28 -8.55
CA ALA A 238 -19.10 52.51 -7.77
C ALA A 238 -18.97 53.75 -8.66
N THR A 239 -18.14 53.67 -9.71
CA THR A 239 -17.99 54.74 -10.72
C THR A 239 -19.30 54.98 -11.48
N GLU A 240 -19.96 53.94 -11.98
CA GLU A 240 -21.24 54.04 -12.68
C GLU A 240 -22.32 54.70 -11.79
N ILE A 241 -22.39 54.31 -10.51
CA ILE A 241 -23.31 54.93 -9.55
C ILE A 241 -22.99 56.41 -9.34
N ALA A 242 -21.70 56.77 -9.24
CA ALA A 242 -21.29 58.17 -9.08
C ALA A 242 -21.64 59.01 -10.32
N GLU A 243 -21.42 58.48 -11.52
CA GLU A 243 -21.78 59.12 -12.78
C GLU A 243 -23.29 59.31 -12.92
N VAL A 244 -24.09 58.27 -12.63
CA VAL A 244 -25.56 58.37 -12.65
C VAL A 244 -26.06 59.40 -11.64
N LYS A 245 -25.49 59.43 -10.42
CA LYS A 245 -25.84 60.44 -9.41
C LYS A 245 -25.47 61.86 -9.87
N ALA A 246 -24.30 62.05 -10.47
CA ALA A 246 -23.87 63.34 -10.99
C ALA A 246 -24.79 63.81 -12.14
N ALA A 247 -25.11 62.93 -13.08
CA ALA A 247 -26.03 63.23 -14.18
C ALA A 247 -27.44 63.54 -13.67
N ALA A 248 -27.94 62.79 -12.68
CA ALA A 248 -29.23 63.05 -12.06
C ALA A 248 -29.28 64.40 -11.34
N ALA A 249 -28.22 64.77 -10.61
CA ALA A 249 -28.11 66.08 -9.96
C ALA A 249 -28.14 67.21 -11.00
N GLN A 250 -27.38 67.09 -12.08
CA GLN A 250 -27.39 68.07 -13.18
C GLN A 250 -28.76 68.21 -13.85
N GLN A 251 -29.48 67.09 -14.05
CA GLN A 251 -30.84 67.13 -14.60
C GLN A 251 -31.83 67.82 -13.67
N VAL A 252 -31.70 67.61 -12.36
CA VAL A 252 -32.54 68.28 -11.35
C VAL A 252 -32.24 69.78 -11.34
N ASP A 253 -30.96 70.18 -11.34
CA ASP A 253 -30.56 71.59 -11.37
C ASP A 253 -31.07 72.29 -12.65
N ALA A 254 -30.89 71.67 -13.82
CA ALA A 254 -31.39 72.19 -15.09
C ALA A 254 -32.93 72.30 -15.12
N ALA A 255 -33.64 71.33 -14.53
CA ALA A 255 -35.10 71.39 -14.40
C ALA A 255 -35.55 72.52 -13.46
N HIS A 256 -34.81 72.77 -12.37
CA HIS A 256 -35.08 73.90 -11.47
C HIS A 256 -34.83 75.25 -12.15
N GLU A 257 -33.73 75.40 -12.90
CA GLU A 257 -33.44 76.60 -13.68
C GLU A 257 -34.51 76.86 -14.74
N ALA A 258 -34.88 75.85 -15.52
CA ALA A 258 -35.93 75.96 -16.53
C ALA A 258 -37.30 76.31 -15.91
N ALA A 259 -37.62 75.74 -14.73
CA ALA A 259 -38.84 76.09 -14.00
C ALA A 259 -38.82 77.54 -13.50
N ALA A 260 -37.69 78.03 -12.99
CA ALA A 260 -37.53 79.41 -12.54
C ALA A 260 -37.64 80.39 -13.72
N GLU A 261 -37.03 80.09 -14.87
CA GLU A 261 -37.15 80.87 -16.09
C GLU A 261 -38.60 80.91 -16.60
N ALA A 262 -39.30 79.77 -16.59
CA ALA A 262 -40.71 79.69 -16.96
C ALA A 262 -41.60 80.54 -16.05
N GLN A 263 -41.36 80.52 -14.73
CA GLN A 263 -42.07 81.37 -13.76
C GLN A 263 -41.80 82.85 -14.02
N LEU A 264 -40.55 83.25 -14.25
CA LEU A 264 -40.21 84.64 -14.60
C LEU A 264 -40.87 85.08 -15.91
N ALA A 265 -40.88 84.23 -16.93
CA ALA A 265 -41.55 84.49 -18.20
C ALA A 265 -43.07 84.64 -18.02
N GLN A 266 -43.68 83.79 -17.20
CA GLN A 266 -45.09 83.87 -16.85
C GLN A 266 -45.40 85.20 -16.14
N THR A 267 -44.66 85.56 -15.09
CA THR A 267 -44.86 86.84 -14.38
C THR A 267 -44.67 88.04 -15.31
N ARG A 268 -43.72 88.01 -16.24
CA ARG A 268 -43.54 89.05 -17.28
C ARG A 268 -44.73 89.13 -18.23
N ALA A 269 -45.27 87.99 -18.68
CA ALA A 269 -46.44 87.96 -19.54
C ALA A 269 -47.71 88.48 -18.82
N GLU A 270 -47.89 88.10 -17.55
CA GLU A 270 -48.99 88.59 -16.70
C GLU A 270 -48.89 90.12 -16.47
N THR A 271 -47.70 90.63 -16.16
CA THR A 271 -47.49 92.08 -15.99
C THR A 271 -47.67 92.87 -17.28
N GLN A 272 -47.19 92.36 -18.43
CA GLN A 272 -47.46 92.98 -19.74
C GLN A 272 -48.95 92.98 -20.08
N THR A 273 -49.65 91.88 -19.80
CA THR A 273 -51.10 91.77 -20.03
C THR A 273 -51.87 92.74 -19.14
N ALA A 274 -51.52 92.84 -17.85
CA ALA A 274 -52.10 93.81 -16.94
C ALA A 274 -51.85 95.26 -17.39
N ALA A 275 -50.61 95.60 -17.79
CA ALA A 275 -50.27 96.91 -18.31
C ALA A 275 -51.04 97.25 -19.61
N ALA A 276 -51.19 96.29 -20.52
CA ALA A 276 -51.98 96.46 -21.73
C ALA A 276 -53.47 96.68 -21.42
N HIS A 277 -54.01 95.98 -20.42
CA HIS A 277 -55.38 96.21 -19.95
C HIS A 277 -55.57 97.60 -19.36
N THR A 278 -54.65 98.07 -18.50
CA THR A 278 -54.68 99.43 -17.94
C THR A 278 -54.60 100.48 -19.03
N SER A 279 -53.63 100.37 -19.96
CA SER A 279 -53.49 101.32 -21.07
C SER A 279 -54.73 101.32 -21.99
N ALA A 280 -55.33 100.15 -22.24
CA ALA A 280 -56.56 100.07 -23.01
C ALA A 280 -57.77 100.70 -22.27
N GLN A 281 -57.80 100.63 -20.94
CA GLN A 281 -58.82 101.29 -20.12
C GLN A 281 -58.63 102.81 -20.14
N GLU A 282 -57.42 103.31 -19.92
CA GLU A 282 -57.07 104.73 -20.01
C GLU A 282 -57.42 105.30 -21.39
N ALA A 283 -57.08 104.59 -22.47
CA ALA A 283 -57.43 105.00 -23.82
C ALA A 283 -58.95 105.06 -24.06
N ARG A 284 -59.74 104.18 -23.44
CA ARG A 284 -61.21 104.23 -23.50
C ARG A 284 -61.76 105.44 -22.74
N GLU A 285 -61.26 105.68 -21.53
CA GLU A 285 -61.62 106.84 -20.71
C GLU A 285 -61.28 108.16 -21.42
N ASP A 286 -60.10 108.23 -22.05
CA ASP A 286 -59.68 109.37 -22.87
C ASP A 286 -60.60 109.58 -24.09
N VAL A 287 -60.97 108.50 -24.80
CA VAL A 287 -61.91 108.57 -25.92
C VAL A 287 -63.29 109.05 -25.47
N ASP A 288 -63.78 108.57 -24.33
CA ASP A 288 -65.08 108.98 -23.79
C ASP A 288 -65.05 110.43 -23.29
N ARG A 289 -63.95 110.88 -22.68
CA ARG A 289 -63.71 112.30 -22.36
C ARG A 289 -63.72 113.16 -23.61
N LEU A 290 -62.94 112.81 -24.64
CA LEU A 290 -62.88 113.54 -25.91
C LEU A 290 -64.24 113.57 -26.63
N ARG A 291 -65.04 112.51 -26.53
CA ARG A 291 -66.42 112.48 -27.05
C ARG A 291 -67.33 113.45 -26.29
N SER A 292 -67.20 113.54 -24.97
CA SER A 292 -67.94 114.52 -24.16
C SER A 292 -67.53 115.94 -24.53
N GLU A 293 -66.23 116.25 -24.55
CA GLU A 293 -65.71 117.56 -24.95
C GLU A 293 -66.18 117.96 -26.36
N LEU A 294 -66.17 117.02 -27.31
CA LEU A 294 -66.68 117.26 -28.66
C LEU A 294 -68.20 117.49 -28.68
N ALA A 295 -68.96 116.82 -27.83
CA ALA A 295 -70.40 117.05 -27.69
C ALA A 295 -70.70 118.43 -27.07
N ASP A 296 -69.91 118.83 -26.08
CA ASP A 296 -69.98 120.15 -25.45
C ASP A 296 -69.63 121.25 -26.46
N LEU A 297 -68.51 121.14 -27.18
CA LEU A 297 -68.12 122.06 -28.25
C LEU A 297 -69.16 122.15 -29.37
N ARG A 298 -69.79 121.03 -29.73
CA ARG A 298 -70.90 121.03 -30.70
C ARG A 298 -72.14 121.74 -30.18
N THR A 299 -72.40 121.66 -28.87
CA THR A 299 -73.51 122.35 -28.22
C THR A 299 -73.21 123.84 -28.15
N GLU A 300 -72.03 124.23 -27.69
CA GLU A 300 -71.51 125.60 -27.67
C GLU A 300 -71.56 126.23 -29.07
N ALA A 301 -71.01 125.56 -30.09
CA ALA A 301 -71.05 126.06 -31.46
C ALA A 301 -72.48 126.18 -32.02
N ARG A 302 -73.44 125.35 -31.58
CA ARG A 302 -74.86 125.52 -31.93
C ARG A 302 -75.44 126.75 -31.26
N THR A 303 -75.18 126.93 -29.96
CA THR A 303 -75.59 128.10 -29.17
C THR A 303 -75.00 129.37 -29.76
N ASP A 304 -73.71 129.42 -30.09
CA ASP A 304 -73.05 130.56 -30.73
C ASP A 304 -73.68 130.89 -32.08
N ARG A 305 -74.01 129.88 -32.87
CA ARG A 305 -74.71 130.08 -34.15
C ARG A 305 -76.13 130.61 -33.96
N GLU A 306 -76.86 130.09 -32.98
CA GLU A 306 -78.20 130.55 -32.63
C GLU A 306 -78.16 131.99 -32.12
N GLN A 307 -77.17 132.32 -31.29
CA GLN A 307 -76.88 133.67 -30.82
C GLN A 307 -76.54 134.60 -31.98
N ALA A 308 -75.58 134.23 -32.84
CA ALA A 308 -75.22 135.04 -34.01
C ALA A 308 -76.41 135.23 -34.97
N ARG A 309 -77.29 134.24 -35.12
CA ARG A 309 -78.54 134.39 -35.88
C ARG A 309 -79.53 135.32 -35.20
N ALA A 310 -79.67 135.24 -33.88
CA ALA A 310 -80.52 136.14 -33.10
C ALA A 310 -79.98 137.58 -33.18
N ASP A 311 -78.67 137.78 -33.03
CA ASP A 311 -78.00 139.07 -33.14
C ASP A 311 -78.15 139.64 -34.56
N HIS A 312 -77.93 138.83 -35.60
CA HIS A 312 -78.13 139.26 -36.99
C HIS A 312 -79.61 139.57 -37.28
N ALA A 313 -80.56 138.81 -36.72
CA ALA A 313 -81.99 139.10 -36.83
C ALA A 313 -82.35 140.42 -36.11
N ALA A 314 -81.75 140.69 -34.95
CA ALA A 314 -81.90 141.95 -34.22
C ALA A 314 -81.30 143.12 -35.02
N GLN A 315 -80.11 142.98 -35.59
CA GLN A 315 -79.50 143.98 -36.48
C GLN A 315 -80.36 144.25 -37.72
N LEU A 316 -80.94 143.22 -38.34
CA LEU A 316 -81.88 143.40 -39.44
C LEU A 316 -83.17 144.10 -39.00
N ALA A 317 -83.69 143.80 -37.81
CA ALA A 317 -84.85 144.48 -37.24
C ALA A 317 -84.54 145.96 -36.98
N GLU A 318 -83.36 146.27 -36.43
CA GLU A 318 -82.88 147.63 -36.17
C GLU A 318 -82.64 148.41 -37.46
N VAL A 319 -82.02 147.79 -38.48
CA VAL A 319 -81.85 148.41 -39.80
C VAL A 319 -83.20 148.67 -40.45
N ARG A 320 -84.13 147.71 -40.40
CA ARG A 320 -85.50 147.88 -40.91
C ARG A 320 -86.25 148.98 -40.17
N GLN A 321 -86.10 149.05 -38.85
CA GLN A 321 -86.71 150.09 -38.02
C GLN A 321 -86.12 151.46 -38.37
N SER A 322 -84.79 151.61 -38.41
CA SER A 322 -84.16 152.90 -38.80
C SER A 322 -84.44 153.28 -40.26
N ALA A 323 -84.67 152.30 -41.14
CA ALA A 323 -85.08 152.53 -42.52
C ALA A 323 -86.55 152.96 -42.59
N SER A 324 -87.43 152.36 -41.78
CA SER A 324 -88.83 152.78 -41.60
C SER A 324 -88.88 154.20 -41.03
N GLU A 325 -88.15 154.48 -39.96
CA GLU A 325 -88.06 155.81 -39.34
C GLU A 325 -87.50 156.84 -40.33
N ARG A 326 -86.49 156.48 -41.15
CA ARG A 326 -86.01 157.33 -42.24
C ARG A 326 -87.05 157.52 -43.35
N ALA A 327 -87.81 156.49 -43.70
CA ALA A 327 -88.89 156.58 -44.69
C ALA A 327 -90.06 157.44 -44.17
N ASP A 328 -90.41 157.32 -42.90
CA ASP A 328 -91.42 158.14 -42.23
C ASP A 328 -90.96 159.59 -42.09
N ALA A 329 -89.68 159.80 -41.76
CA ALA A 329 -89.07 161.13 -41.73
C ALA A 329 -89.03 161.77 -43.12
N LEU A 330 -88.65 161.03 -44.17
CA LEU A 330 -88.68 161.49 -45.55
C LEU A 330 -90.10 161.77 -46.04
N THR A 331 -91.06 160.92 -45.70
CA THR A 331 -92.48 161.12 -46.02
C THR A 331 -93.03 162.35 -45.31
N THR A 332 -92.65 162.56 -44.05
CA THR A 332 -93.02 163.75 -43.28
C THR A 332 -92.37 165.01 -43.86
N ALA A 333 -91.10 164.94 -44.25
CA ALA A 333 -90.39 166.04 -44.91
C ALA A 333 -90.97 166.35 -46.29
N LEU A 334 -91.39 165.34 -47.05
CA LEU A 334 -92.07 165.51 -48.32
C LEU A 334 -93.44 166.18 -48.12
N ARG A 335 -94.22 165.71 -47.14
CA ARG A 335 -95.53 166.28 -46.81
C ARG A 335 -95.41 167.72 -46.28
N ALA A 336 -94.36 168.02 -45.52
CA ALA A 336 -94.03 169.37 -45.11
C ALA A 336 -93.61 170.25 -46.30
N ALA A 337 -92.78 169.73 -47.22
CA ALA A 337 -92.39 170.45 -48.43
C ALA A 337 -93.59 170.72 -49.36
N GLU A 338 -94.52 169.76 -49.49
CA GLU A 338 -95.79 169.94 -50.20
C GLU A 338 -96.66 171.01 -49.55
N GLN A 339 -96.73 171.05 -48.21
CA GLN A 339 -97.41 172.14 -47.48
C GLN A 339 -96.74 173.49 -47.74
N THR A 340 -95.40 173.59 -47.72
CA THR A 340 -94.68 174.84 -48.02
C THR A 340 -94.89 175.31 -49.47
N ILE A 341 -94.96 174.38 -50.43
CA ILE A 341 -95.25 174.69 -51.84
C ILE A 341 -96.69 175.20 -52.00
N GLU A 342 -97.64 174.62 -51.27
CA GLU A 342 -99.04 175.07 -51.26
C GLU A 342 -99.20 176.44 -50.57
N GLU A 343 -98.37 176.71 -49.56
CA GLU A 343 -98.34 177.98 -48.82
C GLU A 343 -97.72 179.12 -49.65
N LEU A 344 -96.69 178.83 -50.44
CA LEU A 344 -96.11 179.76 -51.42
C LEU A 344 -97.05 180.11 -52.59
N ARG A 345 -98.05 179.26 -52.90
CA ARG A 345 -99.07 179.55 -53.93
C ARG A 345 -100.18 180.48 -53.47
N ARG A 346 -100.31 180.75 -52.15
CA ARG A 346 -101.48 181.43 -51.58
C ARG A 346 -101.32 182.93 -51.30
N GLN A 347 -100.20 183.57 -51.67
CA GLN A 347 -100.01 185.02 -51.49
C GLN A 347 -100.07 185.84 -52.81
N PRO A 348 -101.05 186.76 -52.97
CA PRO A 348 -101.09 187.79 -54.01
C PRO A 348 -100.35 189.08 -53.57
N GLY A 349 -99.87 189.88 -54.51
CA GLY A 349 -98.71 190.79 -54.29
C GLY A 349 -98.94 192.26 -53.94
N ASP A 350 -97.82 192.98 -53.75
CA ASP A 350 -97.67 194.44 -53.96
C ASP A 350 -96.17 194.87 -54.06
N ARG A 351 -95.85 195.58 -55.17
CA ARG A 351 -94.87 196.69 -55.44
C ARG A 351 -93.34 196.67 -55.16
N GLY A 352 -92.63 197.18 -56.20
CA GLY A 352 -91.50 198.16 -56.12
C GLY A 352 -90.22 197.72 -56.87
N ALA A 353 -89.81 198.25 -58.03
CA ALA A 353 -89.31 199.59 -58.42
C ALA A 353 -87.78 199.80 -58.28
N ALA A 354 -87.13 200.12 -59.42
CA ALA A 354 -85.79 200.72 -59.66
C ALA A 354 -84.55 199.93 -59.15
N THR A 355 -83.48 199.65 -59.89
CA THR A 355 -82.88 200.16 -61.15
C THR A 355 -82.28 199.03 -61.96
#